data_AF-A0A7C2CT88-F1
#
_entry.id   AF-A0A7C2CT88-F1
#
_cell.length_a   1.000
_cell.length_b   1.000
_cell.length_c   1.000
_cell.angle_alpha   90.00
_cell.angle_beta   90.00
_cell.angle_gamma   90.00
#
_symmetry.space_group_name_H-M   'P 1'
#
loop_
_entity.id
_entity.type
_entity.pdbx_description
1 polymer ?
#
loop_
_entity_poly.entity_id
_entity_poly.type
_entity_poly.pdbx_seq_one_letter_code
_entity_poly.pdbx_strand_id
1 'polypeptide(L)'
;MLKAKTIPCLSLILMGSMDWLTTFIGIAYFGAVESNPFLAETTRTSLPAFTAIKLSATILSALLFYKAEKTLLSAPAESNSHFRYIRIILKGAYTATTLLLLTAVLNNLIVVVNAI
;
A
#
# COMPACT_ATOMS: atom_id res chain seq x y z
N MET A 1 -21.15 -12.27 -9.31
CA MET A 1 -20.44 -11.08 -9.85
C MET A 1 -20.06 -10.18 -8.68
N LEU A 2 -18.79 -10.20 -8.26
CA LEU A 2 -18.29 -9.28 -7.24
C LEU A 2 -18.46 -7.85 -7.75
N LYS A 3 -19.26 -7.03 -7.05
CA LYS A 3 -19.41 -5.61 -7.36
C LYS A 3 -18.00 -4.99 -7.34
N ALA A 4 -17.57 -4.43 -8.47
CA ALA A 4 -16.24 -3.85 -8.67
C ALA A 4 -15.86 -2.70 -7.70
N LYS A 5 -16.75 -2.31 -6.79
CA LYS A 5 -16.53 -1.35 -5.70
C LYS A 5 -15.71 -1.90 -4.53
N THR A 6 -15.57 -3.22 -4.37
CA THR A 6 -14.81 -3.82 -3.24
C THR A 6 -13.34 -4.11 -3.59
N ILE A 7 -12.98 -3.97 -4.87
CA ILE A 7 -11.66 -4.29 -5.41
C ILE A 7 -10.52 -3.38 -4.89
N PRO A 8 -10.72 -2.07 -4.60
CA PRO A 8 -9.57 -1.21 -4.35
C PRO A 8 -8.85 -1.55 -3.05
N CYS A 9 -9.58 -1.72 -1.95
CA CYS A 9 -8.96 -1.97 -0.64
C CYS A 9 -8.25 -3.32 -0.56
N LEU A 10 -8.82 -4.37 -1.17
CA LEU A 10 -8.21 -5.69 -1.14
C LEU A 10 -6.89 -5.70 -1.91
N SER A 11 -6.82 -5.00 -3.04
CA SER A 11 -5.57 -4.89 -3.80
C SER A 11 -4.50 -4.10 -3.04
N LEU A 12 -4.85 -3.03 -2.31
CA LEU A 12 -3.89 -2.29 -1.48
C LEU A 12 -3.33 -3.15 -0.36
N ILE A 13 -4.19 -3.92 0.32
CA ILE A 13 -3.76 -4.84 1.37
C ILE A 13 -2.84 -5.91 0.77
N LEU A 14 -3.22 -6.50 -0.37
CA LEU A 14 -2.41 -7.52 -1.04
C LEU A 14 -1.04 -6.96 -1.46
N MET A 15 -1.02 -5.80 -2.12
CA MET A 15 0.20 -5.17 -2.62
C MET A 15 1.11 -4.72 -1.48
N GLY A 16 0.57 -4.10 -0.43
CA GLY A 16 1.36 -3.74 0.75
C GLY A 16 1.87 -4.96 1.53
N SER A 17 1.10 -6.05 1.57
CA SER A 17 1.56 -7.31 2.16
C SER A 17 2.67 -7.96 1.34
N MET A 18 2.59 -7.92 0.00
CA MET A 18 3.66 -8.39 -0.89
C MET A 18 4.93 -7.54 -0.75
N ASP A 19 4.80 -6.22 -0.67
CA ASP A 19 5.94 -5.32 -0.45
C ASP A 19 6.62 -5.63 0.89
N TRP A 20 5.83 -5.76 1.95
CA TRP A 20 6.34 -6.19 3.26
C TRP A 20 7.04 -7.55 3.19
N LEU A 21 6.41 -8.57 2.61
CA LEU A 21 6.95 -9.93 2.57
C LEU A 21 8.27 -9.99 1.78
N THR A 22 8.31 -9.36 0.60
CA THR A 22 9.53 -9.30 -0.22
C THR A 22 10.65 -8.53 0.48
N THR A 23 10.33 -7.45 1.20
CA THR A 23 11.32 -6.72 2.00
C THR A 23 11.82 -7.57 3.18
N PHE A 24 10.92 -8.24 3.90
CA PHE A 24 11.26 -9.09 5.03
C PHE A 24 12.19 -10.21 4.60
N ILE A 25 11.88 -10.89 3.50
CA ILE A 25 12.74 -11.95 2.93
C ILE A 25 14.10 -11.38 2.52
N GLY A 26 14.11 -10.25 1.81
CA GLY A 26 15.35 -9.57 1.41
C GLY A 26 16.27 -9.24 2.59
N ILE A 27 15.71 -8.68 3.67
CA ILE A 27 16.50 -8.32 4.86
C ILE A 27 16.92 -9.57 5.63
N ALA A 28 16.00 -10.50 5.90
CA ALA A 28 16.24 -11.65 6.78
C ALA A 28 17.19 -12.69 6.17
N TYR A 29 17.17 -12.88 4.84
CA TYR A 29 17.92 -13.95 4.18
C TYR A 29 19.05 -13.44 3.28
N PHE A 30 18.95 -12.23 2.73
CA PHE A 30 19.91 -11.72 1.74
C PHE A 30 20.67 -10.47 2.21
N GLY A 31 20.45 -10.01 3.44
CA GLY A 31 21.12 -8.82 3.98
C GLY A 31 20.75 -7.52 3.25
N ALA A 32 19.61 -7.49 2.56
CA ALA A 32 19.13 -6.29 1.90
C ALA A 32 18.90 -5.17 2.92
N VAL A 33 19.00 -3.92 2.46
CA VAL A 33 18.78 -2.73 3.30
C VAL A 33 17.52 -2.01 2.82
N GLU A 34 16.64 -1.64 3.75
CA GLU A 34 15.48 -0.82 3.42
C GLU A 34 15.93 0.56 2.92
N SER A 35 15.42 0.93 1.75
CA SER A 35 15.81 2.14 1.02
C SER A 35 15.19 3.41 1.62
N ASN A 36 14.06 3.27 2.34
CA ASN A 36 13.43 4.40 3.01
C ASN A 36 14.26 4.83 4.22
N PRO A 37 14.83 6.06 4.24
CA PRO A 37 15.72 6.50 5.32
C PRO A 37 15.04 6.56 6.68
N PHE A 38 13.71 6.73 6.73
CA PHE A 38 12.95 6.73 7.99
C PHE A 38 12.75 5.32 8.57
N LEU A 39 12.80 4.29 7.74
CA LEU A 39 12.59 2.89 8.14
C LEU A 39 13.89 2.08 8.17
N ALA A 40 14.94 2.54 7.48
CA ALA A 40 16.23 1.88 7.38
C ALA A 40 16.84 1.57 8.76
N GLU A 41 16.83 2.55 9.67
CA GLU A 41 17.36 2.36 11.01
C GLU A 41 16.54 1.36 11.83
N THR A 42 15.21 1.41 11.67
CA THR A 42 14.30 0.46 12.33
C THR A 42 14.53 -0.96 11.83
N THR A 43 14.81 -1.17 10.53
CA THR A 43 15.13 -2.51 10.01
C THR A 43 16.43 -3.09 10.55
N ARG A 44 17.41 -2.24 10.85
CA ARG A 44 18.71 -2.65 11.43
C ARG A 44 18.61 -2.97 12.92
N THR A 45 17.77 -2.23 13.63
CA THR A 45 17.62 -2.33 15.09
C THR A 45 16.56 -3.34 15.52
N SER A 46 15.44 -3.44 14.80
CA SER A 46 14.33 -4.34 15.13
C SER A 46 13.44 -4.65 13.92
N LEU A 47 13.70 -5.79 13.28
CA LEU A 47 12.89 -6.31 12.18
C LEU A 47 11.40 -6.55 12.55
N PRO A 48 11.05 -6.98 13.77
CA PRO A 48 9.66 -7.06 14.21
C PRO A 48 8.96 -5.68 14.28
N ALA A 49 9.67 -4.64 14.75
CA ALA A 49 9.11 -3.28 14.80
C ALA A 49 8.84 -2.75 13.38
N PHE A 50 9.77 -2.97 12.45
CA PHE A 50 9.57 -2.66 11.04
C PHE A 50 8.33 -3.35 10.46
N THR A 51 8.17 -4.64 10.74
CA THR A 51 7.01 -5.44 10.30
C THR A 51 5.70 -4.85 10.81
N ALA A 52 5.64 -4.54 12.11
CA ALA A 52 4.45 -3.97 12.72
C ALA A 52 4.09 -2.62 12.08
N ILE A 53 5.08 -1.75 11.85
CA ILE A 53 4.87 -0.44 11.22
C ILE A 53 4.37 -0.60 9.78
N LYS A 54 5.05 -1.40 8.95
CA LYS A 54 4.77 -1.54 7.52
C LYS A 54 3.40 -2.18 7.26
N LEU A 55 3.04 -3.22 8.01
CA LEU A 55 1.72 -3.85 7.92
C LEU A 55 0.62 -2.95 8.49
N SER A 56 0.85 -2.28 9.61
CA SER A 56 -0.14 -1.36 10.21
C SER A 56 -0.42 -0.18 9.28
N ALA A 57 0.61 0.41 8.68
CA ALA A 57 0.46 1.48 7.68
C ALA A 57 -0.35 1.01 6.47
N THR A 58 -0.10 -0.22 5.99
CA THR A 58 -0.85 -0.83 4.89
C THR A 58 -2.34 -0.98 5.22
N ILE A 59 -2.65 -1.55 6.39
CA ILE A 59 -4.03 -1.77 6.84
C ILE A 59 -4.75 -0.44 7.06
N LEU A 60 -4.11 0.52 7.75
CA LEU A 60 -4.67 1.85 7.99
C LEU A 60 -4.94 2.59 6.69
N SER A 61 -4.02 2.55 5.74
CA SER A 61 -4.19 3.17 4.42
C SER A 61 -5.38 2.55 3.68
N ALA A 62 -5.48 1.22 3.65
CA ALA A 62 -6.62 0.54 3.04
C ALA A 62 -7.95 0.90 3.72
N LEU A 63 -7.98 0.98 5.06
CA LEU A 63 -9.17 1.40 5.80
C LEU A 63 -9.55 2.87 5.53
N LEU A 64 -8.57 3.76 5.37
CA LEU A 64 -8.82 5.16 5.01
C LEU A 64 -9.46 5.26 3.62
N PHE A 65 -8.91 4.56 2.62
CA PHE A 65 -9.51 4.50 1.29
C PHE A 65 -10.92 3.89 1.32
N TYR A 66 -11.11 2.81 2.10
CA TYR A 66 -12.42 2.20 2.30
C TYR A 66 -13.44 3.19 2.86
N LYS A 67 -13.08 3.87 3.95
CA LYS A 67 -13.95 4.86 4.58
C LYS A 67 -14.23 6.03 3.66
N ALA A 68 -13.22 6.56 2.96
CA ALA A 68 -13.38 7.65 2.02
C ALA A 68 -14.34 7.29 0.87
N GLU A 69 -14.19 6.10 0.29
CA GLU A 69 -15.08 5.62 -0.77
C GLU A 69 -16.50 5.39 -0.25
N LYS A 70 -16.65 4.76 0.92
CA LYS A 70 -17.96 4.54 1.54
C LYS A 70 -18.68 5.85 1.83
N THR A 71 -17.99 6.83 2.42
CA THR A 71 -18.54 8.16 2.70
C THR A 71 -18.95 8.87 1.42
N LEU A 72 -18.15 8.77 0.35
CA LEU A 72 -18.56 9.32 -0.95
C LEU A 72 -19.85 8.67 -1.44
N LEU A 73 -19.91 7.33 -1.47
CA LEU A 73 -21.05 6.60 -2.01
C LEU A 73 -22.35 6.78 -1.22
N SER A 74 -22.26 7.14 0.06
CA SER A 74 -23.41 7.41 0.93
C SER A 74 -23.86 8.87 0.89
N ALA A 75 -23.14 9.78 0.23
CA ALA A 75 -23.50 11.19 0.18
C ALA A 75 -24.62 11.44 -0.86
N PRO A 76 -25.71 12.15 -0.49
CA PRO A 76 -26.83 12.42 -1.39
C PRO A 76 -26.54 13.46 -2.50
N ALA A 77 -25.35 14.08 -2.50
CA ALA A 77 -24.99 15.18 -3.39
C ALA A 77 -24.16 14.72 -4.62
N GLU A 78 -24.70 13.83 -5.45
CA GLU A 78 -24.03 13.41 -6.70
C GLU A 78 -23.92 14.55 -7.75
N SER A 79 -24.73 15.62 -7.65
CA SER A 79 -24.77 16.70 -8.66
C SER A 79 -23.80 17.86 -8.44
N ASN A 80 -23.10 17.92 -7.29
CA ASN A 80 -22.18 19.02 -7.00
C ASN A 80 -20.82 18.81 -7.69
N SER A 81 -20.32 19.85 -8.37
CA SER A 81 -19.01 19.83 -9.03
C SER A 81 -17.87 19.40 -8.09
N HIS A 82 -17.89 19.86 -6.84
CA HIS A 82 -16.94 19.46 -5.80
C HIS A 82 -16.92 17.95 -5.52
N PHE A 83 -18.08 17.30 -5.57
CA PHE A 83 -18.18 15.85 -5.35
C PHE A 83 -17.49 15.07 -6.48
N ARG A 84 -17.63 15.55 -7.73
CA ARG A 84 -16.92 15.00 -8.89
C ARG A 84 -15.40 15.17 -8.77
N TYR A 85 -14.93 16.33 -8.32
CA TYR A 85 -13.50 16.57 -8.06
C TYR A 85 -12.93 15.63 -6.99
N ILE A 86 -13.60 15.51 -5.83
CA ILE A 86 -13.14 14.61 -4.76
C ILE A 86 -13.09 13.15 -5.25
N ARG A 87 -14.06 12.72 -6.06
CA ARG A 87 -14.06 11.37 -6.64
C ARG A 87 -12.88 11.12 -7.58
N ILE A 88 -12.51 12.11 -8.39
CA ILE A 88 -11.34 12.04 -9.28
C ILE A 88 -10.05 11.99 -8.45
N ILE A 89 -9.92 12.85 -7.44
CA ILE A 89 -8.75 12.86 -6.54
C ILE A 89 -8.61 11.51 -5.83
N LEU A 90 -9.70 10.97 -5.29
CA LEU A 90 -9.67 9.68 -4.57
C LEU A 90 -9.23 8.54 -5.49
N LYS A 91 -9.77 8.49 -6.72
CA LYS A 91 -9.34 7.50 -7.73
C LYS A 91 -7.89 7.69 -8.15
N GLY A 92 -7.46 8.94 -8.35
CA GLY A 92 -6.09 9.28 -8.71
C GLY A 92 -5.09 8.86 -7.64
N ALA A 93 -5.38 9.22 -6.37
CA ALA A 93 -4.57 8.84 -5.22
C ALA A 93 -4.49 7.31 -5.06
N TYR A 94 -5.62 6.62 -5.23
CA TYR A 94 -5.67 5.17 -5.21
C TYR A 94 -4.76 4.56 -6.29
N THR A 95 -4.93 4.96 -7.56
CA THR A 95 -4.12 4.44 -8.67
C THR A 95 -2.64 4.73 -8.48
N ALA A 96 -2.30 5.95 -8.05
CA ALA A 96 -0.92 6.34 -7.78
C ALA A 96 -0.31 5.48 -6.65
N THR A 97 -1.05 5.27 -5.56
CA THR A 97 -0.60 4.44 -4.43
C THR A 97 -0.35 3.00 -4.88
N THR A 98 -1.27 2.41 -5.64
CA THR A 98 -1.13 1.05 -6.16
C THR A 98 0.06 0.92 -7.11
N LEU A 99 0.31 1.91 -7.98
CA LEU A 99 1.47 1.93 -8.87
C LEU A 99 2.79 2.04 -8.09
N LEU A 100 2.86 2.92 -7.10
CA LEU A 100 4.06 3.05 -6.25
C LEU A 100 4.35 1.75 -5.50
N LEU A 101 3.33 1.11 -4.93
CA LEU A 101 3.46 -0.20 -4.29
C LEU A 101 3.90 -1.27 -5.28
N LEU A 102 3.37 -1.27 -6.50
CA LEU A 102 3.81 -2.21 -7.55
C LEU A 102 5.29 -2.03 -7.87
N THR A 103 5.76 -0.79 -8.04
CA THR A 103 7.18 -0.50 -8.28
C THR A 103 8.05 -0.97 -7.11
N ALA A 104 7.62 -0.76 -5.87
CA ALA A 104 8.33 -1.23 -4.68
C ALA A 104 8.42 -2.76 -4.64
N VAL A 105 7.31 -3.47 -4.84
CA VAL A 105 7.26 -4.94 -4.90
C VAL A 105 8.20 -5.46 -5.99
N LEU A 106 8.12 -4.91 -7.21
CA LEU A 106 8.97 -5.33 -8.33
C LEU A 106 10.45 -5.11 -8.02
N ASN A 107 10.81 -3.96 -7.44
CA ASN A 107 12.18 -3.67 -7.07
C ASN A 107 12.71 -4.67 -6.04
N ASN A 108 11.94 -4.95 -4.99
CA ASN A 108 12.33 -5.93 -3.97
C ASN A 108 12.44 -7.34 -4.56
N LEU A 109 11.53 -7.71 -5.48
CA LEU A 109 11.52 -9.01 -6.12
C LEU A 109 12.74 -9.20 -7.04
N ILE A 110 13.14 -8.16 -7.78
CA ILE A 110 14.39 -8.16 -8.57
C ILE A 110 15.61 -8.37 -7.66
N VAL A 111 15.68 -7.69 -6.52
CA VAL A 111 16.77 -7.85 -5.55
C VAL A 111 16.83 -9.28 -5.02
N VAL A 112 15.68 -9.87 -4.67
CA VAL A 112 15.60 -11.25 -4.18
C VAL A 112 15.99 -12.25 -5.27
N VAL A 113 15.47 -12.09 -6.49
CA VAL A 113 15.78 -13.00 -7.62
C VAL A 113 17.26 -12.93 -8.01
N ASN A 114 17.87 -11.75 -8.00
CA ASN A 114 19.28 -11.59 -8.32
C ASN A 114 20.23 -12.08 -7.20
N ALA A 115 19.70 -12.27 -5.99
CA ALA A 115 20.47 -12.74 -4.84
C ALA A 115 20.44 -14.28 -4.69
N ILE A 116 19.61 -14.97 -5.47
CA ILE A 116 19.55 -16.44 -5.62
C ILE A 116 20.44 -16.85 -6.79
#